data_AF-A0A671PNU3-F1
#
_entry.id   AF-A0A671PNU3-F1
#
_cell.length_a   1.000
_cell.length_b   1.000
_cell.length_c   1.000
_cell.angle_alpha   90.00
_cell.angle_beta   90.00
_cell.angle_gamma   90.00
#
_symmetry.space_group_name_H-M   'P 1'
#
loop_
_entity.id
_entity.type
_entity.pdbx_description
1 polymer ?
#
loop_
_entity_poly.entity_id
_entity_poly.type
_entity_poly.pdbx_seq_one_letter_code
_entity_poly.pdbx_strand_id
1 'polypeptide(L)'
;MAADLALVTVLIQLFVDFVTSDSIDFYNIMPAAEATPYPKSFKCFTCEQASDNYSCNRWAEDVWCPQNTQYCMTIHHFNHHGKTKFVTKRCAVHEECQLAGCRHHKNTHHECVSCCEGMVCNVELPTNHSNAVFAQRQTHSSAAPTFRIWDSVILLVPVLTGLLPL
;
A
#
# COMPACT_ATOMS: atom_id res chain seq x y z
N MET A 1 26.83 -11.89 -48.26
CA MET A 1 27.30 -10.57 -47.77
C MET A 1 26.35 -9.94 -46.76
N ALA A 2 25.07 -9.67 -47.09
CA ALA A 2 24.11 -9.11 -46.11
C ALA A 2 23.59 -10.14 -45.08
N ALA A 3 23.35 -11.39 -45.51
CA ALA A 3 22.89 -12.48 -44.63
C ALA A 3 23.93 -12.88 -43.57
N ASP A 4 25.23 -12.79 -43.90
CA ASP A 4 26.33 -13.11 -42.98
C ASP A 4 26.44 -12.08 -41.86
N LEU A 5 26.22 -10.79 -42.16
CA LEU A 5 26.28 -9.72 -41.16
C LEU A 5 25.11 -9.82 -40.16
N ALA A 6 23.92 -10.19 -40.64
CA ALA A 6 22.74 -10.40 -39.81
C ALA A 6 22.89 -11.62 -38.88
N LEU A 7 23.51 -12.70 -39.36
CA LEU A 7 23.79 -13.86 -38.53
C LEU A 7 24.81 -13.53 -37.43
N VAL A 8 25.86 -12.78 -37.77
CA VAL A 8 26.90 -12.37 -36.82
C VAL A 8 26.33 -11.45 -35.74
N THR A 9 25.47 -10.48 -36.09
CA THR A 9 24.84 -9.61 -35.09
C THR A 9 23.90 -10.36 -34.15
N VAL A 10 23.12 -11.33 -34.67
CA VAL A 10 22.26 -12.18 -33.82
C VAL A 10 23.09 -13.02 -32.86
N LEU A 11 24.18 -13.61 -33.34
CA LEU A 11 25.07 -14.41 -32.50
C LEU A 11 25.73 -13.55 -31.42
N ILE A 12 26.20 -12.35 -31.75
CA ILE A 12 26.77 -11.42 -30.75
C ILE A 12 25.73 -11.05 -29.70
N GLN A 13 24.49 -10.77 -30.09
CA GLN A 13 23.42 -10.42 -29.15
C GLN A 13 23.13 -11.58 -28.19
N LEU A 14 23.02 -12.81 -28.72
CA LEU A 14 22.82 -14.01 -27.90
C LEU A 14 23.98 -14.27 -26.94
N PHE A 15 25.21 -14.00 -27.37
CA PHE A 15 26.38 -14.10 -26.50
C PHE A 15 26.40 -13.02 -25.41
N VAL A 16 26.00 -11.79 -25.73
CA VAL A 16 25.87 -10.71 -24.74
C VAL A 16 24.77 -11.05 -23.73
N ASP A 17 23.62 -11.54 -24.17
CA ASP A 17 22.51 -11.95 -23.30
C ASP A 17 22.91 -13.15 -22.41
N PHE A 18 23.71 -14.07 -22.94
CA PHE A 18 24.25 -15.21 -22.18
C PHE A 18 25.26 -14.78 -21.13
N VAL A 19 26.15 -13.83 -21.44
CA VAL A 19 27.19 -13.34 -20.52
C VAL A 19 26.63 -12.34 -19.49
N THR A 20 25.56 -11.61 -19.83
CA THR A 20 24.92 -10.62 -18.95
C THR A 20 23.73 -11.17 -18.17
N SER A 21 23.43 -12.47 -18.31
CA SER A 21 22.46 -13.14 -17.44
C SER A 21 23.09 -13.36 -16.05
N ASP A 22 23.07 -12.32 -15.22
CA ASP A 22 23.20 -12.48 -13.78
C ASP A 22 22.03 -13.38 -13.32
N SER A 23 22.33 -14.66 -13.08
CA SER A 23 21.39 -15.54 -12.37
C SER A 23 21.34 -15.05 -10.93
N ILE A 24 20.45 -14.10 -10.65
CA ILE A 24 20.12 -13.76 -9.27
C ILE A 24 19.43 -15.00 -8.71
N ASP A 25 20.17 -15.75 -7.89
CA ASP A 25 19.65 -16.91 -7.19
C ASP A 25 18.71 -16.46 -6.07
N PHE A 26 17.44 -16.24 -6.45
CA PHE A 26 16.38 -15.93 -5.50
C PHE A 26 16.04 -17.10 -4.58
N TYR A 27 16.55 -18.32 -4.80
CA TYR A 27 16.20 -19.49 -3.98
C TYR A 27 16.93 -19.51 -2.64
N ASN A 28 18.02 -18.76 -2.49
CA ASN A 28 18.71 -18.56 -1.21
C ASN A 28 18.23 -17.32 -0.44
N ILE A 29 17.31 -16.55 -1.02
CA ILE A 29 16.56 -15.52 -0.31
C ILE A 29 15.17 -16.12 -0.07
N MET A 30 15.07 -17.07 0.85
CA MET A 30 13.78 -17.33 1.49
C MET A 30 13.37 -16.00 2.12
N PRO A 31 12.37 -15.26 1.59
CA PRO A 31 11.77 -14.19 2.38
C PRO A 31 11.28 -14.90 3.63
N ALA A 32 11.53 -14.34 4.82
CA ALA A 32 11.06 -14.95 6.05
C ALA A 32 9.59 -15.36 5.86
N ALA A 33 9.30 -16.66 5.91
CA ALA A 33 7.96 -17.21 5.70
C ALA A 33 6.95 -16.71 6.76
N GLU A 34 7.41 -15.85 7.68
CA GLU A 34 6.64 -15.04 8.62
C GLU A 34 6.41 -13.59 8.14
N ALA A 35 6.26 -13.32 6.84
CA ALA A 35 6.06 -11.95 6.36
C ALA A 35 4.81 -11.26 6.95
N THR A 36 3.82 -12.06 7.38
CA THR A 36 2.54 -11.62 7.96
C THR A 36 1.94 -12.76 8.79
N PRO A 37 1.39 -12.54 9.99
CA PRO A 37 0.82 -13.61 10.83
C PRO A 37 -0.46 -14.23 10.25
N TYR A 38 -1.13 -13.56 9.31
CA TYR A 38 -2.30 -14.07 8.61
C TYR A 38 -2.53 -13.32 7.29
N PRO A 39 -3.29 -13.89 6.32
CA PRO A 39 -3.58 -13.21 5.05
C PRO A 39 -4.27 -11.86 5.27
N LYS A 40 -3.82 -10.83 4.55
CA LYS A 40 -4.31 -9.45 4.68
C LYS A 40 -4.10 -8.84 6.08
N SER A 41 -3.13 -9.33 6.85
CA SER A 41 -2.74 -8.64 8.08
C SER A 41 -2.25 -7.24 7.77
N PHE A 42 -2.51 -6.32 8.69
CA PHE A 42 -2.14 -4.93 8.59
C PHE A 42 -1.65 -4.45 9.96
N LYS A 43 -1.02 -3.29 9.95
CA LYS A 43 -0.55 -2.60 11.15
C LYS A 43 -1.22 -1.24 11.23
N CYS A 44 -1.35 -0.72 12.44
CA CYS A 44 -1.78 0.64 12.71
C CYS A 44 -0.80 1.25 13.70
N PHE A 45 -0.71 2.56 13.76
CA PHE A 45 -0.19 3.17 14.99
C PHE A 45 -1.13 2.81 16.14
N THR A 46 -0.55 2.36 17.25
CA THR A 46 -1.30 2.02 18.46
C THR A 46 -0.69 2.72 19.67
N CYS A 47 -1.53 3.39 20.46
CA CYS A 47 -1.13 4.10 21.67
C CYS A 47 -2.37 4.40 22.52
N GLU A 48 -2.19 4.45 23.84
CA GLU A 48 -3.26 4.82 24.78
C GLU A 48 -2.93 6.16 25.44
N GLN A 49 -3.82 7.14 25.28
CA GLN A 49 -3.72 8.48 25.89
C GLN A 49 -2.34 9.15 25.75
N ALA A 50 -1.70 9.03 24.58
CA ALA A 50 -0.43 9.70 24.29
C ALA A 50 -0.58 11.23 24.32
N SER A 51 0.45 11.96 24.75
CA SER A 51 0.43 13.43 24.89
C SER A 51 0.14 14.18 23.60
N ASP A 52 0.56 13.62 22.46
CA ASP A 52 0.48 14.21 21.14
C ASP A 52 0.69 13.14 20.04
N ASN A 53 0.47 13.55 18.78
CA ASN A 53 0.60 12.65 17.63
C ASN A 53 2.03 12.11 17.44
N TYR A 54 3.03 12.95 17.68
CA TYR A 54 4.42 12.59 17.45
C TYR A 54 4.85 11.50 18.42
N SER A 55 4.57 11.70 19.71
CA SER A 55 4.85 10.72 20.77
C SER A 55 4.15 9.39 20.48
N CYS A 56 2.87 9.42 20.10
CA CYS A 56 2.14 8.22 19.71
C CYS A 56 2.81 7.48 18.54
N ASN A 57 3.11 8.18 17.44
CA ASN A 57 3.70 7.53 16.26
C ASN A 57 5.15 7.08 16.48
N ARG A 58 5.90 7.80 17.32
CA ARG A 58 7.32 7.53 17.59
C ARG A 58 7.51 6.28 18.44
N TRP A 59 6.61 6.04 19.40
CA TRP A 59 6.74 4.98 20.40
C TRP A 59 5.73 3.84 20.20
N ALA A 60 4.90 3.91 19.18
CA ALA A 60 4.03 2.80 18.80
C ALA A 60 4.84 1.54 18.54
N GLU A 61 4.38 0.42 19.09
CA GLU A 61 4.99 -0.88 18.87
C GLU A 61 4.76 -1.35 17.43
N ASP A 62 5.76 -2.02 16.84
CA ASP A 62 5.68 -2.56 15.49
C ASP A 62 4.96 -3.92 15.45
N VAL A 63 3.73 -3.94 15.95
CA VAL A 63 2.90 -5.15 16.10
C VAL A 63 1.80 -5.22 15.04
N TRP A 64 1.44 -6.44 14.66
CA TRP A 64 0.31 -6.71 13.77
C TRP A 64 -1.02 -6.52 14.49
N CYS A 65 -2.03 -6.03 13.76
CA CYS A 65 -3.38 -5.97 14.30
C CYS A 65 -3.95 -7.38 14.56
N PRO A 66 -4.96 -7.51 15.45
CA PRO A 66 -5.67 -8.78 15.63
C PRO A 66 -6.53 -9.17 14.41
N GLN A 67 -6.73 -10.47 14.19
CA GLN A 67 -7.46 -11.02 13.03
C GLN A 67 -8.91 -10.53 12.88
N ASN A 68 -9.55 -10.15 13.98
CA ASN A 68 -10.94 -9.69 13.98
C ASN A 68 -11.10 -8.19 13.63
N THR A 69 -10.00 -7.47 13.42
CA THR A 69 -10.00 -6.04 13.08
C THR A 69 -9.73 -5.82 11.59
N GLN A 70 -10.20 -4.69 11.04
CA GLN A 70 -10.03 -4.35 9.62
C GLN A 70 -9.60 -2.90 9.39
N TYR A 71 -9.63 -2.06 10.44
CA TYR A 71 -9.42 -0.62 10.31
C TYR A 71 -8.43 -0.10 11.35
N CYS A 72 -7.80 1.02 11.05
CA CYS A 72 -7.08 1.82 12.03
C CYS A 72 -7.97 2.96 12.51
N MET A 73 -8.15 3.06 13.82
CA MET A 73 -8.92 4.11 14.48
C MET A 73 -7.99 5.12 15.14
N THR A 74 -8.35 6.41 15.06
CA THR A 74 -7.71 7.49 15.81
C THR A 74 -8.78 8.28 16.54
N ILE A 75 -8.57 8.47 17.84
CA ILE A 75 -9.38 9.31 18.72
C ILE A 75 -8.49 10.47 19.19
N HIS A 76 -8.89 11.69 18.86
CA HIS A 76 -8.16 12.90 19.22
C HIS A 76 -9.01 13.75 20.15
N HIS A 77 -8.53 13.94 21.39
CA HIS A 77 -9.09 14.90 22.32
C HIS A 77 -8.25 16.17 22.33
N PHE A 78 -8.87 17.31 22.14
CA PHE A 78 -8.19 18.61 22.09
C PHE A 78 -9.05 19.72 22.69
N ASN A 79 -8.40 20.80 23.11
CA ASN A 79 -9.12 21.97 23.64
C ASN A 79 -9.67 22.86 22.50
N HIS A 80 -10.42 23.89 22.85
CA HIS A 80 -10.99 24.83 21.88
C HIS A 80 -9.95 25.63 21.06
N HIS A 81 -8.68 25.64 21.50
CA HIS A 81 -7.58 26.27 20.77
C HIS A 81 -6.85 25.29 19.82
N GLY A 82 -7.33 24.05 19.68
CA GLY A 82 -6.69 23.02 18.86
C GLY A 82 -5.51 22.31 19.53
N LYS A 83 -5.21 22.62 20.80
CA LYS A 83 -4.13 21.94 21.52
C LYS A 83 -4.59 20.56 21.97
N THR A 84 -3.86 19.53 21.54
CA THR A 84 -4.05 18.15 21.96
C THR A 84 -4.02 18.01 23.48
N LYS A 85 -5.01 17.30 24.02
CA LYS A 85 -5.04 16.80 25.40
C LYS A 85 -4.42 15.41 25.45
N PHE A 86 -4.90 14.52 24.58
CA PHE A 86 -4.34 13.21 24.36
C PHE A 86 -4.83 12.60 23.04
N VAL A 87 -4.11 11.56 22.60
CA VAL A 87 -4.40 10.78 21.40
C VAL A 87 -4.49 9.31 21.78
N THR A 88 -5.50 8.62 21.28
CA THR A 88 -5.57 7.15 21.32
C THR A 88 -5.65 6.63 19.90
N LYS A 89 -4.79 5.68 19.55
CA LYS A 89 -4.83 4.99 18.26
C LYS A 89 -4.88 3.49 18.49
N ARG A 90 -5.66 2.78 17.69
CA ARG A 90 -5.84 1.32 17.84
C ARG A 90 -6.36 0.67 16.57
N CYS A 91 -6.16 -0.63 16.46
CA CYS A 91 -6.89 -1.45 15.49
C CYS A 91 -8.38 -1.51 15.90
N ALA A 92 -9.27 -1.52 14.92
CA ALA A 92 -10.71 -1.45 15.16
C ALA A 92 -11.52 -2.34 14.21
N VAL A 93 -12.70 -2.72 14.69
CA VAL A 93 -13.73 -3.41 13.90
C VAL A 93 -14.65 -2.39 13.23
N HIS A 94 -15.46 -2.84 12.28
CA HIS A 94 -16.36 -1.97 11.52
C HIS A 94 -17.33 -1.17 12.41
N GLU A 95 -17.93 -1.82 13.40
CA GLU A 95 -18.93 -1.24 14.29
C GLU A 95 -18.36 -0.07 15.11
N GLU A 96 -17.10 -0.14 15.51
CA GLU A 96 -16.42 0.93 16.23
C GLU A 96 -16.17 2.15 15.35
N CYS A 97 -15.93 1.93 14.06
CA CYS A 97 -15.69 2.98 13.08
C CYS A 97 -16.95 3.70 12.62
N GLN A 98 -18.14 3.15 12.88
CA GLN A 98 -19.41 3.85 12.65
C GLN A 98 -19.57 5.10 13.53
N LEU A 99 -18.78 5.20 14.61
CA LEU A 99 -18.76 6.36 15.51
C LEU A 99 -17.84 7.50 15.01
N ALA A 100 -17.24 7.38 13.83
CA ALA A 100 -16.41 8.43 13.24
C ALA A 100 -17.18 9.76 13.13
N GLY A 101 -16.49 10.86 13.40
CA GLY A 101 -17.07 12.18 13.50
C GLY A 101 -16.48 12.98 14.66
N CYS A 102 -16.92 14.22 14.80
CA CYS A 102 -16.53 15.08 15.93
C CYS A 102 -17.71 15.32 16.86
N ARG A 103 -17.42 15.33 18.16
CA ARG A 103 -18.33 15.68 19.24
C ARG A 103 -17.76 16.87 20.02
N HIS A 104 -18.63 17.84 20.26
CA HIS A 104 -18.33 19.01 21.06
C HIS A 104 -18.89 18.81 22.47
N HIS A 105 -18.02 18.71 23.47
CA HIS A 105 -18.45 18.75 24.86
C HIS A 105 -18.55 20.22 25.29
N LYS A 106 -19.76 20.66 25.63
CA LYS A 106 -20.21 22.04 25.94
C LYS A 106 -19.29 22.81 26.92
N ASN A 107 -18.10 23.20 26.46
CA ASN A 107 -17.10 24.09 27.07
C ASN A 107 -15.83 23.47 27.68
N THR A 108 -15.45 22.22 27.38
CA THR A 108 -14.19 21.66 27.95
C THR A 108 -13.21 21.10 26.93
N HIS A 109 -13.69 20.38 25.93
CA HIS A 109 -12.87 19.78 24.90
C HIS A 109 -13.70 19.29 23.72
N HIS A 110 -12.99 19.05 22.62
CA HIS A 110 -13.46 18.44 21.41
C HIS A 110 -12.92 17.01 21.38
N GLU A 111 -13.75 16.09 20.92
CA GLU A 111 -13.38 14.72 20.60
C GLU A 111 -13.64 14.52 19.12
N CYS A 112 -12.63 14.12 18.36
CA CYS A 112 -12.80 13.72 16.96
C CYS A 112 -12.28 12.30 16.76
N VAL A 113 -13.06 11.52 16.02
CA VAL A 113 -12.80 10.11 15.72
C VAL A 113 -12.71 9.94 14.21
N SER A 114 -11.63 9.32 13.73
CA SER A 114 -11.51 8.88 12.34
C SER A 114 -11.14 7.40 12.28
N CYS A 115 -11.54 6.77 11.17
CA CYS A 115 -11.09 5.44 10.81
C CYS A 115 -10.60 5.41 9.37
N CYS A 116 -9.58 4.60 9.11
CA CYS A 116 -9.07 4.36 7.77
C CYS A 116 -8.77 2.87 7.54
N GLU A 117 -8.82 2.46 6.28
CA GLU A 117 -8.42 1.11 5.86
C GLU A 117 -7.05 1.12 5.19
N GLY A 118 -6.13 0.28 5.68
CA GLY A 118 -4.80 0.10 5.09
C GLY A 118 -3.68 -0.02 6.13
N MET A 119 -2.49 -0.39 5.66
CA MET A 119 -1.31 -0.51 6.49
C MET A 119 -0.82 0.87 6.94
N VAL A 120 -0.79 1.09 8.25
CA VAL A 120 -0.30 2.31 8.93
C VAL A 120 -0.96 3.58 8.35
N CYS A 121 -2.27 3.51 8.06
CA CYS A 121 -2.99 4.62 7.42
C CYS A 121 -3.31 5.77 8.38
N ASN A 122 -3.32 5.51 9.70
CA ASN A 122 -3.75 6.45 10.73
C ASN A 122 -2.63 7.38 11.23
N VAL A 123 -1.81 7.89 10.30
CA VAL A 123 -0.65 8.75 10.63
C VAL A 123 -1.09 10.08 11.25
N GLU A 124 -2.14 10.69 10.68
CA GLU A 124 -2.64 12.01 11.05
C GLU A 124 -3.75 11.98 12.10
N LEU A 125 -3.99 13.13 12.73
CA LEU A 125 -5.08 13.31 13.68
C LEU A 125 -6.33 13.92 13.01
N PRO A 126 -7.54 13.44 13.36
CA PRO A 126 -8.76 14.14 13.03
C PRO A 126 -8.89 15.40 13.90
N THR A 127 -9.35 16.50 13.30
CA THR A 127 -9.44 17.82 13.95
C THR A 127 -10.77 18.52 13.67
N ASN A 128 -11.53 18.07 12.68
CA ASN A 128 -12.82 18.63 12.29
C ASN A 128 -13.70 17.56 11.62
N HIS A 129 -14.94 17.91 11.29
CA HIS A 129 -15.87 16.97 10.63
C HIS A 129 -15.44 16.54 9.22
N SER A 130 -14.55 17.28 8.55
CA SER A 130 -14.09 16.95 7.20
C SER A 130 -13.04 15.84 7.19
N ASN A 131 -12.23 15.71 8.25
CA ASN A 131 -11.21 14.66 8.37
C ASN A 131 -11.53 13.62 9.46
N ALA A 132 -12.48 13.88 10.35
CA ALA A 132 -13.06 12.91 11.28
C ALA A 132 -14.10 12.04 10.56
N VAL A 133 -13.64 11.24 9.61
CA VAL A 133 -14.49 10.40 8.75
C VAL A 133 -14.08 8.95 8.82
N PHE A 134 -14.97 8.07 8.38
CA PHE A 134 -14.66 6.67 8.13
C PHE A 134 -14.28 6.48 6.65
N ALA A 135 -12.98 6.43 6.38
CA ALA A 135 -12.42 6.29 5.04
C ALA A 135 -12.13 4.82 4.71
N GLN A 136 -13.05 4.18 4.00
CA GLN A 136 -12.87 2.81 3.49
C GLN A 136 -12.21 2.84 2.10
N ARG A 137 -11.32 1.88 1.81
CA ARG A 137 -10.79 1.75 0.44
C ARG A 137 -11.91 1.26 -0.45
N GLN A 138 -12.33 2.07 -1.42
CA GLN A 138 -13.14 1.57 -2.51
C GLN A 138 -12.30 0.55 -3.28
N THR A 139 -12.81 -0.67 -3.45
CA THR A 139 -12.25 -1.67 -4.35
C THR A 139 -12.47 -1.20 -5.80
N HIS A 140 -11.70 -0.19 -6.23
CA HIS A 140 -11.42 -0.03 -7.65
C HIS A 140 -10.43 -1.14 -7.97
N SER A 141 -10.94 -2.22 -8.55
CA SER A 141 -10.10 -3.20 -9.24
C SER A 141 -9.38 -2.46 -10.37
N SER A 142 -8.24 -1.83 -10.08
CA SER A 142 -7.25 -1.45 -11.07
C SER A 142 -6.55 -2.73 -11.52
N ALA A 143 -7.32 -3.68 -12.06
CA ALA A 143 -6.77 -4.58 -13.05
C ALA A 143 -6.45 -3.67 -14.23
N ALA A 144 -5.24 -3.10 -14.25
CA ALA A 144 -4.70 -2.55 -15.47
C ALA A 144 -4.88 -3.66 -16.51
N PRO A 145 -5.60 -3.42 -17.61
CA PRO A 145 -5.57 -4.39 -18.69
C PRO A 145 -4.11 -4.40 -19.12
N THR A 146 -3.39 -5.45 -18.75
CA THR A 146 -2.11 -5.77 -19.36
C THR A 146 -2.44 -6.13 -20.80
N PHE A 147 -2.72 -5.12 -21.62
CA PHE A 147 -2.59 -5.25 -23.07
C PHE A 147 -1.10 -5.51 -23.29
N ARG A 148 -0.76 -6.79 -23.35
CA ARG A 148 0.54 -7.29 -23.78
C ARG A 148 0.70 -6.79 -25.22
N ILE A 149 1.29 -5.62 -25.39
CA ILE A 149 1.66 -5.02 -26.68
C ILE A 149 2.50 -6.02 -27.51
N TRP A 150 3.16 -6.97 -26.86
CA TRP A 150 3.90 -8.06 -27.48
C TRP A 150 3.03 -9.03 -28.29
N ASP A 151 1.79 -9.32 -27.88
CA ASP A 151 0.95 -10.30 -28.61
C ASP A 151 0.56 -9.81 -30.01
N SER A 152 0.51 -8.49 -30.23
CA SER A 152 0.26 -7.90 -31.56
C SER A 152 1.49 -7.89 -32.47
N VAL A 153 2.70 -7.84 -31.92
CA VAL A 153 3.94 -7.83 -32.72
C VAL A 153 4.25 -9.22 -33.27
N ILE A 154 3.95 -10.29 -32.51
CA ILE A 154 4.19 -11.68 -32.94
C ILE A 154 3.30 -12.07 -34.13
N LEU A 155 2.12 -11.46 -34.28
CA LEU A 155 1.20 -11.71 -35.41
C LEU A 155 1.50 -10.91 -36.67
N LEU A 156 2.26 -9.80 -36.59
CA LEU A 156 2.55 -8.94 -37.74
C LEU A 156 3.81 -9.36 -38.52
N VAL A 157 4.78 -9.98 -37.85
CA VAL A 157 6.02 -10.44 -38.48
C VAL A 157 5.80 -11.51 -39.56
N PRO A 158 4.98 -12.56 -39.38
CA PRO A 158 4.79 -13.57 -40.43
C PRO A 158 3.98 -13.06 -41.63
N VAL A 159 3.18 -11.99 -41.45
CA VAL A 159 2.38 -11.38 -42.53
C VAL A 159 3.26 -10.50 -43.43
N LEU A 160 4.19 -9.74 -42.87
CA LEU A 160 5.11 -8.92 -43.68
C LEU A 160 6.15 -9.76 -44.43
N THR A 161 6.61 -10.87 -43.87
CA THR A 161 7.58 -11.75 -44.55
C THR A 161 6.94 -12.64 -45.63
N GLY A 162 5.62 -12.84 -45.60
CA GLY A 162 4.88 -13.57 -46.64
C GLY A 162 4.44 -12.71 -47.85
N LEU A 163 4.58 -11.38 -47.77
CA LEU A 163 4.13 -10.44 -48.80
C LEU A 163 5.27 -9.86 -49.66
N LEU A 164 6.53 -10.21 -49.39
CA LEU A 164 7.63 -9.93 -50.32
C LEU A 164 7.94 -11.21 -51.12
N PRO A 165 7.50 -11.33 -52.39
CA PRO A 165 8.15 -12.23 -53.30
C PRO A 165 9.56 -11.69 -53.62
N LEU A 166 10.50 -12.62 -53.77
CA LEU A 166 11.89 -12.47 -54.24
C LEU A 166 12.29 -11.11 -54.87
#